data_AF-A0A095C5L4-F1
#
_entry.id   AF-A0A095C5L4-F1
#
_cell.length_a   1.000
_cell.length_b   1.000
_cell.length_c   1.000
_cell.angle_alpha   90.00
_cell.angle_beta   90.00
_cell.angle_gamma   90.00
#
_symmetry.space_group_name_H-M   'P 1'
#
loop_
_entity.id
_entity.type
_entity.pdbx_description
1 polymer ?
#
loop_
_entity_poly.entity_id
_entity_poly.type
_entity_poly.pdbx_seq_one_letter_code
_entity_poly.pdbx_strand_id
1 'polypeptide(L)'
;MTFRNGLASLLRPEDSVLVLIDHQPYQLANLNSHDPHAVVNNSAALAKTAKAFGVPTILTSVVAARGGLIFPQITDLFPDQGVIDRTFINT
;
A
#
# COMPACT_ATOMS: atom_id res chain seq x y z
N MET A 1 11.04 -21.67 -8.53
CA MET A 1 11.57 -20.32 -8.82
C MET A 1 13.06 -20.44 -9.07
N THR A 2 13.57 -19.92 -10.18
CA THR A 2 15.02 -19.82 -10.40
C THR A 2 15.55 -18.67 -9.54
N PHE A 3 16.55 -18.93 -8.70
CA PHE A 3 17.22 -17.87 -7.95
C PHE A 3 17.83 -16.85 -8.93
N ARG A 4 17.58 -15.56 -8.69
CA ARG A 4 18.18 -14.45 -9.44
C ARG A 4 19.15 -13.70 -8.52
N ASN A 5 20.27 -13.22 -9.05
CA ASN A 5 21.25 -12.40 -8.35
C ASN A 5 21.72 -11.23 -9.25
N GLY A 6 22.32 -10.20 -8.65
CA GLY A 6 22.83 -9.03 -9.37
C GLY A 6 21.75 -8.27 -10.15
N LEU A 7 22.08 -7.82 -11.36
CA LEU A 7 21.17 -7.02 -12.22
C LEU A 7 19.85 -7.72 -12.53
N ALA A 8 19.85 -9.05 -12.61
CA ALA A 8 18.64 -9.84 -12.89
C ALA A 8 17.64 -9.88 -11.71
N SER A 9 18.06 -9.43 -10.53
CA SER A 9 17.24 -9.36 -9.31
C SER A 9 16.69 -7.96 -9.03
N LEU A 10 16.97 -6.97 -9.88
CA LEU A 10 16.37 -5.65 -9.75
C LEU A 10 14.86 -5.72 -9.96
N LEU A 11 14.11 -4.90 -9.23
CA LEU A 11 12.66 -4.78 -9.41
C LEU A 11 12.37 -4.22 -10.79
N ARG A 12 11.50 -4.89 -11.55
CA ARG A 12 11.01 -4.40 -12.82
C ARG A 12 9.49 -4.32 -12.79
N PRO A 13 8.87 -3.33 -13.47
CA PRO A 13 7.43 -3.19 -13.45
C PRO A 13 6.70 -4.45 -13.92
N GLU A 14 7.23 -5.13 -14.94
CA GLU A 14 6.63 -6.32 -15.54
C GLU A 14 6.65 -7.58 -14.65
N ASP A 15 7.44 -7.60 -13.57
CA ASP A 15 7.52 -8.72 -12.65
C ASP A 15 7.29 -8.33 -11.18
N SER A 16 6.66 -7.17 -10.96
CA SER A 16 6.33 -6.64 -9.64
C SER A 16 4.84 -6.40 -9.46
N VAL A 17 4.40 -6.45 -8.21
CA VAL A 17 3.07 -6.02 -7.76
C VAL A 17 3.26 -5.18 -6.51
N LEU A 18 2.54 -4.07 -6.39
CA LEU A 18 2.47 -3.29 -5.16
C LEU A 18 1.28 -3.74 -4.33
N VAL A 19 1.49 -4.05 -3.05
CA VAL A 19 0.41 -4.33 -2.10
C VAL A 19 0.47 -3.31 -0.98
N LEU A 20 -0.56 -2.48 -0.86
CA LEU A 20 -0.70 -1.49 0.21
C LEU A 20 -1.67 -2.03 1.27
N ILE A 21 -1.12 -2.28 2.46
CA ILE A 21 -1.82 -2.96 3.54
C ILE A 21 -2.15 -1.93 4.62
N ASP A 22 -3.45 -1.74 4.85
CA ASP A 22 -4.04 -1.13 6.04
C ASP A 22 -3.50 0.28 6.32
N HIS A 23 -3.28 1.07 5.27
CA HIS A 23 -2.89 2.48 5.39
C HIS A 23 -4.09 3.34 5.82
N GLN A 24 -4.55 3.11 7.05
CA GLN A 24 -5.72 3.72 7.67
C GLN A 24 -5.29 4.58 8.88
N PRO A 25 -6.06 5.62 9.26
CA PRO A 25 -5.74 6.50 10.39
C PRO A 25 -5.45 5.76 11.70
N TYR A 26 -6.23 4.73 12.02
CA TYR A 26 -6.07 3.99 13.27
C TYR A 26 -4.73 3.25 13.36
N GLN A 27 -4.19 2.77 12.23
CA GLN A 27 -2.89 2.08 12.21
C GLN A 27 -1.72 3.04 12.48
N LEU A 28 -1.91 4.34 12.28
CA LEU A 28 -0.90 5.35 12.57
C LEU A 28 -0.98 5.89 14.01
N ALA A 29 -2.06 5.63 14.75
CA ALA A 29 -2.29 6.24 16.07
C ALA A 29 -1.22 5.88 17.11
N ASN A 30 -0.61 4.70 16.99
CA ASN A 30 0.46 4.21 17.87
C ASN A 30 1.79 4.00 17.12
N LEU A 31 1.96 4.62 15.95
CA LEU A 31 3.21 4.57 15.21
C LEU A 31 4.24 5.51 15.88
N ASN A 32 5.35 4.94 16.34
CA ASN A 32 6.42 5.70 17.00
C ASN A 32 7.75 5.70 16.24
N SER A 33 7.85 4.93 15.15
CA SER A 33 9.09 4.83 14.37
C SER A 33 9.29 5.99 13.38
N HIS A 34 8.21 6.64 12.97
CA HIS A 34 8.22 7.74 11.99
C HIS A 34 7.11 8.73 12.29
N ASP A 35 7.25 9.94 11.76
CA ASP A 35 6.16 10.91 11.71
C ASP A 35 4.98 10.36 10.87
N PRO A 36 3.74 10.37 11.38
CA PRO A 36 2.58 9.85 10.65
C PRO A 36 2.33 10.54 9.30
N HIS A 37 2.58 11.85 9.17
CA HIS A 37 2.42 12.55 7.89
C HIS A 37 3.47 12.10 6.88
N ALA A 38 4.71 11.86 7.32
CA ALA A 38 5.74 11.29 6.47
C ALA A 38 5.34 9.90 5.94
N VAL A 39 4.73 9.04 6.75
CA VAL A 39 4.22 7.73 6.30
C VAL A 39 3.15 7.90 5.23
N VAL A 40 2.14 8.75 5.45
CA VAL A 40 1.09 8.99 4.45
C VAL A 40 1.68 9.52 3.15
N ASN A 41 2.58 10.50 3.22
CA ASN A 41 3.21 11.10 2.05
C ASN A 41 4.06 10.09 1.26
N ASN A 42 4.89 9.31 1.95
CA ASN A 42 5.77 8.34 1.32
C ASN A 42 4.97 7.20 0.67
N SER A 43 3.91 6.71 1.34
CA SER A 43 3.05 5.68 0.76
C SER A 43 2.25 6.19 -0.44
N ALA A 44 1.78 7.45 -0.41
CA ALA A 44 1.17 8.07 -1.58
C ALA A 44 2.16 8.26 -2.73
N ALA A 45 3.42 8.61 -2.44
CA ALA A 45 4.47 8.70 -3.45
C ALA A 45 4.78 7.33 -4.08
N LEU A 46 4.83 6.26 -3.27
CA LEU A 46 4.99 4.90 -3.74
C LEU A 46 3.82 4.47 -4.64
N ALA A 47 2.58 4.75 -4.23
CA ALA A 47 1.39 4.48 -5.03
C ALA A 47 1.41 5.23 -6.38
N LYS A 48 1.81 6.50 -6.37
CA LYS A 48 2.00 7.29 -7.60
C LYS A 48 3.06 6.69 -8.51
N THR A 49 4.15 6.20 -7.93
CA THR A 49 5.24 5.53 -8.66
C THR A 49 4.73 4.26 -9.32
N ALA A 50 4.04 3.39 -8.57
CA ALA A 50 3.45 2.18 -9.12
C ALA A 50 2.50 2.48 -10.29
N LYS A 51 1.62 3.48 -10.13
CA LYS A 51 0.73 3.94 -11.21
C LYS A 51 1.52 4.44 -12.43
N ALA A 52 2.54 5.26 -12.23
CA ALA A 52 3.35 5.83 -13.33
C ALA A 52 4.09 4.75 -14.13
N PHE A 53 4.53 3.68 -13.49
CA PHE A 53 5.23 2.55 -14.14
C PHE A 53 4.28 1.43 -14.58
N GLY A 54 2.96 1.57 -14.40
CA GLY A 54 1.99 0.53 -14.76
C GLY A 54 2.09 -0.73 -13.89
N VAL A 55 2.60 -0.63 -12.67
CA VAL A 55 2.71 -1.75 -11.72
C VAL A 55 1.32 -2.07 -11.17
N PRO A 56 0.82 -3.31 -11.28
CA PRO A 56 -0.42 -3.72 -10.65
C PRO A 56 -0.41 -3.43 -9.15
N THR A 57 -1.46 -2.78 -8.64
CA THR A 57 -1.55 -2.37 -7.23
C THR A 57 -2.74 -3.06 -6.58
N ILE A 58 -2.58 -3.55 -5.35
CA ILE A 58 -3.64 -4.12 -4.51
C ILE A 58 -3.79 -3.26 -3.26
N LEU A 59 -5.02 -2.91 -2.93
CA LEU A 59 -5.36 -2.12 -1.74
C LEU A 59 -6.13 -2.99 -0.75
N THR A 60 -5.67 -3.07 0.50
CA THR A 60 -6.40 -3.76 1.57
C THR A 60 -6.59 -2.83 2.77
N SER A 61 -7.71 -3.02 3.46
CA SER A 61 -7.96 -2.45 4.79
C SER A 61 -8.21 -3.55 5.80
N VAL A 62 -8.20 -3.17 7.07
CA VAL A 62 -8.64 -4.03 8.17
C VAL A 62 -9.69 -3.31 9.00
N VAL A 63 -10.83 -3.98 9.18
CA VAL A 63 -11.99 -3.52 9.95
C VAL A 63 -12.31 -2.05 9.65
N ALA A 64 -12.51 -1.71 8.37
CA ALA A 64 -12.63 -0.31 7.91
C ALA A 64 -13.69 0.50 8.69
N ALA A 65 -14.79 -0.16 9.09
CA ALA A 65 -15.85 0.43 9.90
C ALA A 65 -15.38 0.97 11.27
N ARG A 66 -14.24 0.49 11.80
CA ARG A 66 -13.65 0.94 13.06
C ARG A 66 -12.29 1.62 12.88
N GLY A 67 -11.46 1.11 11.97
CA GLY A 67 -10.10 1.61 11.72
C GLY A 67 -10.02 2.84 10.81
N GLY A 68 -11.12 3.21 10.15
CA GLY A 68 -11.17 4.24 9.12
C GLY A 68 -10.93 3.68 7.72
N LEU A 69 -11.06 4.52 6.70
CA LEU A 69 -10.76 4.15 5.31
C LEU A 69 -9.27 4.34 5.00
N ILE A 70 -8.80 3.75 3.90
CA ILE A 70 -7.47 4.06 3.37
C ILE A 70 -7.40 5.56 3.03
N PHE A 71 -6.22 6.16 3.22
CA PHE A 71 -5.99 7.57 2.89
C PHE A 71 -6.38 7.92 1.43
N PRO A 72 -7.15 9.00 1.19
CA PRO A 72 -7.59 9.39 -0.15
C PRO A 72 -6.44 9.69 -1.11
N GLN A 73 -5.29 10.14 -0.57
CA GLN A 73 -4.05 10.34 -1.32
C GLN A 73 -3.57 9.07 -2.07
N ILE A 74 -4.04 7.89 -1.65
CA ILE A 74 -3.80 6.60 -2.30
C ILE A 74 -5.01 6.20 -3.16
N THR A 75 -6.23 6.18 -2.60
CA THR A 75 -7.42 5.65 -3.31
C THR A 75 -7.79 6.49 -4.54
N ASP A 76 -7.59 7.80 -4.52
CA ASP A 76 -7.90 8.69 -5.64
C ASP A 76 -7.03 8.41 -6.87
N LEU A 77 -5.91 7.70 -6.70
CA LEU A 77 -5.07 7.24 -7.80
C LEU A 77 -5.69 6.05 -8.54
N PHE A 78 -6.59 5.31 -7.91
CA PHE A 78 -7.19 4.07 -8.42
C PHE A 78 -8.73 4.09 -8.24
N PRO A 79 -9.44 5.04 -8.89
CA PRO A 79 -10.86 5.29 -8.64
C PRO A 79 -11.77 4.09 -8.93
N ASP A 80 -11.37 3.23 -9.87
CA ASP A 80 -12.16 2.04 -10.27
C ASP A 80 -11.78 0.78 -9.48
N GLN A 81 -10.84 0.88 -8.53
CA GLN A 81 -10.35 -0.24 -7.77
C GLN A 81 -11.03 -0.34 -6.40
N GLY A 82 -11.70 -1.46 -6.16
CA GLY A 82 -12.21 -1.78 -4.83
C GLY A 82 -11.10 -2.03 -3.82
N VAL A 83 -11.28 -1.52 -2.59
CA VAL A 83 -10.45 -1.85 -1.43
C VAL A 83 -10.94 -3.16 -0.83
N ILE A 84 -10.05 -4.11 -0.62
CA ILE A 84 -10.37 -5.39 0.02
C ILE A 84 -10.39 -5.15 1.54
N ASP A 85 -11.59 -5.02 2.12
CA ASP A 85 -11.74 -4.90 3.58
C ASP A 85 -11.68 -6.26 4.27
N ARG A 86 -10.71 -6.42 5.17
CA ARG A 86 -10.46 -7.66 5.91
C ARG A 86 -11.04 -7.56 7.31
N THR A 87 -11.68 -8.63 7.78
CA THR A 87 -12.47 -8.63 9.03
C THR A 87 -11.72 -9.18 10.25
N PHE A 88 -10.52 -9.73 10.08
CA PHE A 88 -9.74 -10.36 11.15
C PHE A 88 -8.37 -9.70 11.31
N ILE A 89 -8.04 -9.34 12.57
CA ILE A 89 -6.69 -8.96 12.98
C ILE A 89 -6.08 -10.18 13.65
N ASN A 90 -4.89 -10.59 13.22
CA ASN A 90 -4.20 -11.72 13.83
C ASN A 90 -3.68 -11.28 15.21
N THR A 91 -4.35 -11.73 16.27
CA THR A 91 -4.00 -11.51 17.68
C THR A 91 -3.10 -12.61 18.20
#